data_AF-A0AAW4TPW0-F1
#
_entry.id   AF-A0AAW4TPW0-F1
#
_cell.length_a   1.000
_cell.length_b   1.000
_cell.length_c   1.000
_cell.angle_alpha   90.00
_cell.angle_beta   90.00
_cell.angle_gamma   90.00
#
_symmetry.space_group_name_H-M   'P 1'
#
loop_
_entity.id
_entity.type
_entity.pdbx_description
1 polymer ?
#
loop_
_entity_poly.entity_id
_entity_poly.type
_entity_poly.pdbx_seq_one_letter_code
_entity_poly.pdbx_strand_id
1 'polypeptide(L)'
;MSANDPTYLGTVRAVSGASITVKLAESLDSGFAVIRGHTYSVGQVGSFVRIPQGYQDLYGIVCEVGANAAPSRESDIINDESGRWMRVELAGEAIGGVFERGLSQHPNINDTVHIVTETDLRRIYGAESSDQVKVGTLSSSENIAVRLSLDLLVTRHSAILGSTGAGKSTTVASLLRSIVHADNDALAAPGARILLLDLHGEYSNALSDIASVFSATPESGQNPLYVPYWALETGELLDLIAGGLTDNQEIAFTDKIQALKEERVRSEALPGLDPMSLTVDSPVPFSLKRLWYELIDFETTTFVGPDRSIPALEAAGDAESLTPPHYRPHAMGTAGPFLNQAAKGIRRQLNLLRSRLLDRRYDFVLHPGPWEPNRDGKTTEDLDTLLQGWLGHDKQLTILDLSGVPSAVLPRMVGSILRIIYEALFWSREKTEGGRLRPLLVVMEEAHRYLSDDTSSVASDIVKRIAKE
;
A
#
# COMPACT_ATOMS: atom_id res chain seq x y z
N MET A 1 -41.67 -13.64 25.25
CA MET A 1 -41.37 -12.75 26.40
C MET A 1 -42.43 -11.65 26.42
N SER A 2 -42.84 -11.11 27.58
CA SER A 2 -43.93 -10.13 27.70
C SER A 2 -43.40 -8.69 27.70
N ALA A 3 -44.27 -7.70 27.49
CA ALA A 3 -43.97 -6.26 27.51
C ALA A 3 -43.39 -5.72 28.85
N ASN A 4 -43.23 -6.58 29.86
CA ASN A 4 -42.61 -6.25 31.16
C ASN A 4 -41.11 -6.61 31.23
N ASP A 5 -40.51 -7.10 30.13
CA ASP A 5 -39.08 -7.34 30.07
C ASP A 5 -38.32 -6.00 30.05
N PRO A 6 -37.34 -5.76 30.95
CA PRO A 6 -36.57 -4.51 30.98
C PRO A 6 -35.74 -4.26 29.71
N THR A 7 -35.53 -5.29 28.88
CA THR A 7 -34.86 -5.15 27.58
C THR A 7 -35.81 -4.76 26.44
N TYR A 8 -37.13 -4.78 26.66
CA TYR A 8 -38.11 -4.56 25.59
C TYR A 8 -38.03 -3.14 25.02
N LEU A 9 -37.92 -3.05 23.68
CA LEU A 9 -37.83 -1.81 22.92
C LEU A 9 -39.09 -1.45 22.14
N GLY A 10 -39.83 -2.45 21.67
CA GLY A 10 -40.93 -2.22 20.74
C GLY A 10 -41.28 -3.43 19.90
N THR A 11 -42.00 -3.20 18.80
CA THR A 11 -42.47 -4.26 17.90
C THR A 11 -42.17 -3.98 16.45
N VAL A 12 -41.90 -5.05 15.69
CA VAL A 12 -41.73 -4.99 14.24
C VAL A 12 -43.07 -4.61 13.59
N ARG A 13 -43.07 -3.58 12.74
CA ARG A 13 -44.26 -3.13 11.99
C ARG A 13 -44.19 -3.46 10.51
N ALA A 14 -43.00 -3.42 9.93
CA ALA A 14 -42.78 -3.71 8.52
C ALA A 14 -41.46 -4.47 8.34
N VAL A 15 -41.43 -5.33 7.33
CA VAL A 15 -40.27 -6.15 6.96
C VAL A 15 -40.09 -6.04 5.46
N SER A 16 -38.90 -5.60 5.02
CA SER A 16 -38.52 -5.43 3.62
C SER A 16 -37.13 -6.04 3.42
N GLY A 17 -37.09 -7.35 3.14
CA GLY A 17 -35.84 -8.10 3.08
C GLY A 17 -35.09 -8.06 4.42
N ALA A 18 -33.83 -7.60 4.41
CA ALA A 18 -33.02 -7.44 5.61
C ALA A 18 -33.34 -6.17 6.42
N SER A 19 -34.17 -5.27 5.88
CA SER A 19 -34.55 -4.02 6.53
C SER A 19 -35.90 -4.17 7.24
N ILE A 20 -35.99 -3.69 8.47
CA ILE A 20 -37.24 -3.70 9.24
C ILE A 20 -37.54 -2.33 9.84
N THR A 21 -38.83 -2.04 9.99
CA THR A 21 -39.30 -0.86 10.74
C THR A 21 -39.86 -1.32 12.07
N VAL A 22 -39.32 -0.76 13.15
CA VAL A 22 -39.72 -1.06 14.53
C VAL A 22 -40.42 0.16 15.12
N LYS A 23 -41.63 -0.04 15.65
CA LYS A 23 -42.31 0.98 16.46
C LYS A 23 -41.78 0.87 17.90
N LEU A 24 -41.25 1.97 18.43
CA LEU A 24 -40.74 2.01 19.80
C LEU A 24 -41.91 2.02 20.80
N ALA A 25 -41.72 1.35 21.94
CA ALA A 25 -42.68 1.34 23.03
C ALA A 25 -42.79 2.74 23.66
N GLU A 26 -44.01 3.13 24.03
CA GLU A 26 -44.29 4.44 24.67
C GLU A 26 -43.62 4.59 26.05
N SER A 27 -43.22 3.49 26.69
CA SER A 27 -42.50 3.49 27.96
C SER A 27 -41.04 3.96 27.87
N LEU A 28 -40.53 4.22 26.66
CA LEU A 28 -39.14 4.60 26.40
C LEU A 28 -39.03 6.10 26.09
N ASP A 29 -39.41 6.94 27.05
CA ASP A 29 -39.29 8.39 26.96
C ASP A 29 -37.83 8.88 27.16
N SER A 30 -37.02 8.12 27.90
CA SER A 30 -35.59 8.40 28.06
C SER A 30 -34.77 7.72 26.96
N GLY A 31 -33.82 8.44 26.35
CA GLY A 31 -32.86 7.88 25.38
C GLY A 31 -31.87 6.86 25.96
N PHE A 32 -32.05 6.45 27.22
CA PHE A 32 -31.21 5.52 27.95
C PHE A 32 -32.05 4.55 28.79
N ALA A 33 -31.59 3.31 28.89
CA ALA A 33 -32.12 2.28 29.79
C ALA A 33 -31.00 1.73 30.67
N VAL A 34 -31.26 1.59 31.97
CA VAL A 34 -30.30 0.98 32.92
C VAL A 34 -30.69 -0.46 33.18
N ILE A 35 -29.87 -1.40 32.74
CA ILE A 35 -30.12 -2.85 32.87
C ILE A 35 -28.93 -3.46 33.59
N ARG A 36 -29.19 -4.08 34.75
CA ARG A 36 -28.17 -4.74 35.59
C ARG A 36 -26.96 -3.85 35.93
N GLY A 37 -27.20 -2.55 36.16
CA GLY A 37 -26.14 -1.58 36.50
C GLY A 37 -25.38 -1.00 35.31
N HIS A 38 -25.72 -1.38 34.08
CA HIS A 38 -25.14 -0.83 32.85
C HIS A 38 -26.15 0.07 32.13
N THR A 39 -25.69 1.21 31.62
CA THR A 39 -26.50 2.15 30.84
C THR A 39 -26.40 1.83 29.36
N TYR A 40 -27.55 1.63 28.71
CA TYR A 40 -27.66 1.37 27.28
C TYR A 40 -28.35 2.54 26.60
N SER A 41 -27.78 3.07 25.52
CA SER A 41 -28.47 4.03 24.65
C SER A 41 -29.61 3.33 23.91
N VAL A 42 -30.81 3.89 23.97
CA VAL A 42 -32.01 3.32 23.35
C VAL A 42 -32.41 4.11 22.12
N GLY A 43 -32.53 3.42 20.98
CA GLY A 43 -33.00 4.02 19.73
C GLY A 43 -32.08 5.12 19.24
N GLN A 44 -30.77 4.85 19.21
CA GLN A 44 -29.76 5.70 18.57
C GLN A 44 -29.21 4.97 17.33
N VAL A 45 -28.87 5.73 16.30
CA VAL A 45 -28.19 5.18 15.11
C VAL A 45 -26.88 4.51 15.53
N GLY A 46 -26.64 3.30 15.02
CA GLY A 46 -25.50 2.46 15.36
C GLY A 46 -25.69 1.54 16.57
N SER A 47 -26.80 1.66 17.31
CA SER A 47 -27.13 0.71 18.40
C SER A 47 -27.60 -0.64 17.85
N PHE A 48 -27.34 -1.72 18.60
CA PHE A 48 -27.78 -3.06 18.24
C PHE A 48 -29.12 -3.39 18.88
N VAL A 49 -29.94 -4.16 18.15
CA VAL A 49 -31.20 -4.72 18.65
C VAL A 49 -31.24 -6.22 18.46
N ARG A 50 -31.99 -6.90 19.34
CA ARG A 50 -32.22 -8.35 19.32
C ARG A 50 -33.70 -8.64 19.05
N ILE A 51 -33.98 -9.64 18.22
CA ILE A 51 -35.33 -10.13 17.94
C ILE A 51 -35.36 -11.64 18.26
N PRO A 52 -35.87 -12.03 19.43
CA PRO A 52 -35.91 -13.43 19.83
C PRO A 52 -37.02 -14.19 19.07
N GLN A 53 -36.64 -15.26 18.35
CA GLN A 53 -37.56 -16.14 17.62
C GLN A 53 -37.67 -17.54 18.25
N GLY A 54 -37.44 -17.64 19.55
CA GLY A 54 -37.56 -18.87 20.32
C GLY A 54 -36.24 -19.63 20.43
N TYR A 55 -35.82 -20.36 19.38
CA TYR A 55 -34.57 -21.14 19.38
C TYR A 55 -33.37 -20.38 18.78
N GLN A 56 -33.63 -19.23 18.17
CA GLN A 56 -32.62 -18.35 17.58
C GLN A 56 -32.91 -16.89 17.93
N ASP A 57 -31.86 -16.08 17.98
CA ASP A 57 -31.93 -14.63 18.16
C ASP A 57 -31.44 -13.95 16.88
N LEU A 58 -32.26 -13.09 16.27
CA LEU A 58 -31.81 -12.23 15.18
C LEU A 58 -31.21 -10.95 15.75
N TYR A 59 -30.14 -10.46 15.12
CA TYR A 59 -29.48 -9.22 15.48
C TYR A 59 -29.53 -8.22 14.35
N GLY A 60 -29.76 -6.96 14.67
CA GLY A 60 -29.75 -5.86 13.71
C GLY A 60 -29.14 -4.59 14.27
N ILE A 61 -28.80 -3.68 13.37
CA ILE A 61 -28.21 -2.38 13.67
C ILE A 61 -29.25 -1.31 13.33
N VAL A 62 -29.47 -0.37 14.25
CA VAL A 62 -30.33 0.79 14.02
C VAL A 62 -29.66 1.72 13.01
N CYS A 63 -30.28 1.92 11.85
CA CYS A 63 -29.76 2.80 10.80
C CYS A 63 -30.42 4.17 10.81
N GLU A 64 -31.65 4.26 11.29
CA GLU A 64 -32.43 5.49 11.27
C GLU A 64 -33.42 5.51 12.42
N VAL A 65 -33.69 6.69 12.96
CA VAL A 65 -34.65 6.90 14.03
C VAL A 65 -35.47 8.13 13.69
N GLY A 66 -36.79 8.00 13.77
CA GLY A 66 -37.73 9.06 13.45
C GLY A 66 -38.85 9.15 14.47
N ALA A 67 -39.57 10.26 14.42
CA ALA A 67 -40.81 10.44 15.15
C ALA A 67 -41.83 11.04 14.21
N ASN A 68 -42.99 10.41 14.09
CA ASN A 68 -44.09 10.99 13.34
C ASN A 68 -44.87 11.91 14.28
N ALA A 69 -44.86 13.21 14.00
CA ALA A 69 -45.85 14.13 14.56
C ALA A 69 -47.17 13.97 13.78
N ALA A 70 -48.30 14.09 14.48
CA ALA A 70 -49.65 14.01 13.91
C ALA A 70 -49.86 14.97 12.70
N PRO A 71 -50.85 14.72 11.81
CA PRO A 71 -50.68 14.80 10.37
C PRO A 71 -50.72 16.21 9.78
N SER A 72 -49.82 16.50 8.83
CA SER A 72 -50.01 17.55 7.83
C SER A 72 -50.63 16.94 6.56
N ARG A 73 -51.95 17.11 6.46
CA ARG A 73 -52.91 16.89 5.35
C ARG A 73 -52.49 16.13 4.08
N GLU A 74 -53.35 15.12 3.83
CA GLU A 74 -53.87 14.55 2.58
C GLU A 74 -53.06 13.46 1.86
N SER A 75 -53.80 12.35 1.64
CA SER A 75 -53.52 11.14 0.87
C SER A 75 -52.53 10.11 1.42
N ASP A 76 -52.82 9.53 2.59
CA ASP A 76 -52.60 8.09 2.83
C ASP A 76 -53.52 7.62 3.98
N ILE A 77 -54.57 6.87 3.64
CA ILE A 77 -55.58 6.33 4.58
C ILE A 77 -55.08 5.00 5.19
N ILE A 78 -53.83 4.93 5.63
CA ILE A 78 -53.32 3.77 6.37
C ILE A 78 -52.51 4.23 7.58
N ASN A 79 -53.16 4.13 8.74
CA ASN A 79 -52.64 4.15 10.10
C ASN A 79 -52.15 5.48 10.68
N ASP A 80 -53.13 6.14 11.30
CA ASP A 80 -53.03 7.02 12.45
C ASP A 80 -52.30 6.34 13.62
N GLU A 81 -50.98 6.52 13.73
CA GLU A 81 -50.26 6.25 14.99
C GLU A 81 -49.14 7.30 15.17
N SER A 82 -49.34 8.27 16.06
CA SER A 82 -48.24 9.06 16.60
C SER A 82 -47.26 8.12 17.31
N GLY A 83 -45.97 8.26 17.05
CA GLY A 83 -44.99 7.40 17.70
C GLY A 83 -43.58 7.55 17.15
N ARG A 84 -42.61 7.14 17.97
CA ARG A 84 -41.22 7.01 17.56
C ARG A 84 -41.03 5.67 16.85
N TRP A 85 -40.25 5.67 15.79
CA TRP A 85 -39.90 4.48 15.03
C TRP A 85 -38.40 4.44 14.78
N MET A 86 -37.90 3.26 14.49
CA MET A 86 -36.53 3.06 14.03
C MET A 86 -36.49 2.09 12.86
N ARG A 87 -35.60 2.35 11.92
CA ARG A 87 -35.25 1.40 10.85
C ARG A 87 -34.02 0.63 11.29
N VAL A 88 -34.10 -0.68 11.17
CA VAL A 88 -33.05 -1.61 11.59
C VAL A 88 -32.65 -2.45 10.38
N GLU A 89 -31.35 -2.53 10.12
CA GLU A 89 -30.79 -3.48 9.16
C GLU A 89 -30.31 -4.71 9.90
N LEU A 90 -30.85 -5.87 9.53
CA LEU A 90 -30.50 -7.15 10.14
C LEU A 90 -29.08 -7.56 9.73
N ALA A 91 -28.25 -7.87 10.71
CA ALA A 91 -26.83 -8.17 10.55
C ALA A 91 -26.54 -9.69 10.53
N GLY A 92 -27.32 -10.47 11.27
CA GLY A 92 -27.12 -11.91 11.38
C GLY A 92 -28.01 -12.55 12.42
N GLU A 93 -27.77 -13.82 12.69
CA GLU A 93 -28.49 -14.61 13.69
C GLU A 93 -27.52 -15.33 14.62
N ALA A 94 -27.98 -15.64 15.84
CA ALA A 94 -27.28 -16.57 16.71
C ALA A 94 -28.18 -17.73 17.10
N ILE A 95 -27.67 -18.95 16.89
CA ILE A 95 -28.31 -20.19 17.32
C ILE A 95 -27.47 -20.75 18.48
N GLY A 96 -28.06 -20.77 19.68
CA GLY A 96 -27.34 -21.10 20.91
C GLY A 96 -26.29 -20.04 21.28
N GLY A 97 -25.00 -20.37 21.11
CA GLY A 97 -23.87 -19.51 21.46
C GLY A 97 -23.05 -18.98 20.28
N VAL A 98 -23.39 -19.39 19.05
CA VAL A 98 -22.62 -19.06 17.84
C VAL A 98 -23.40 -18.05 17.02
N PHE A 99 -22.73 -16.96 16.64
CA PHE A 99 -23.28 -15.95 15.72
C PHE A 99 -22.82 -16.22 14.30
N GLU A 100 -23.75 -16.15 13.35
CA GLU A 100 -23.48 -16.26 11.92
C GLU A 100 -23.99 -15.02 11.19
N ARG A 101 -23.25 -14.60 10.14
CA ARG A 101 -23.69 -13.51 9.28
C ARG A 101 -24.69 -14.01 8.25
N GLY A 102 -25.69 -13.19 7.97
CA GLY A 102 -26.82 -13.58 7.12
C GLY A 102 -28.01 -14.08 7.93
N LEU A 103 -29.14 -14.28 7.26
CA LEU A 103 -30.40 -14.65 7.89
C LEU A 103 -30.87 -15.97 7.30
N SER A 104 -31.20 -16.93 8.15
CA SER A 104 -31.95 -18.12 7.73
C SER A 104 -33.44 -17.80 7.59
N GLN A 105 -33.95 -16.88 8.43
CA GLN A 105 -35.35 -16.48 8.46
C GLN A 105 -35.50 -14.98 8.74
N HIS A 106 -36.57 -14.40 8.21
CA HIS A 106 -36.94 -13.01 8.48
C HIS A 106 -37.85 -12.91 9.71
N PRO A 107 -37.82 -11.78 10.45
CA PRO A 107 -38.76 -11.53 11.52
C PRO A 107 -40.18 -11.40 10.99
N ASN A 108 -41.16 -11.72 11.83
CA ASN A 108 -42.57 -11.50 11.54
C ASN A 108 -43.03 -10.12 12.00
N ILE A 109 -44.12 -9.64 11.41
CA ILE A 109 -44.81 -8.45 11.91
C ILE A 109 -45.30 -8.75 13.35
N ASN A 110 -45.11 -7.78 14.23
CA ASN A 110 -45.35 -7.82 15.67
C ASN A 110 -44.34 -8.63 16.50
N ASP A 111 -43.26 -9.17 15.91
CA ASP A 111 -42.16 -9.71 16.71
C ASP A 111 -41.62 -8.63 17.65
N THR A 112 -41.27 -9.03 18.87
CA THR A 112 -40.77 -8.12 19.91
C THR A 112 -39.30 -7.81 19.67
N VAL A 113 -38.93 -6.54 19.79
CA VAL A 113 -37.56 -6.06 19.63
C VAL A 113 -37.00 -5.69 21.00
N HIS A 114 -35.76 -6.07 21.26
CA HIS A 114 -35.10 -5.94 22.56
C HIS A 114 -33.72 -5.28 22.45
N ILE A 115 -33.24 -4.69 23.54
CA ILE A 115 -31.87 -4.21 23.69
C ILE A 115 -30.91 -5.40 23.67
N VAL A 116 -29.81 -5.27 22.93
CA VAL A 116 -28.70 -6.24 22.98
C VAL A 116 -27.91 -6.01 24.27
N THR A 117 -27.85 -7.04 25.12
CA THR A 117 -27.11 -7.01 26.38
C THR A 117 -25.63 -7.34 26.18
N GLU A 118 -24.79 -7.13 27.19
CA GLU A 118 -23.38 -7.56 27.14
C GLU A 118 -23.24 -9.07 26.85
N THR A 119 -24.16 -9.91 27.37
CA THR A 119 -24.13 -11.35 27.10
C THR A 119 -24.41 -11.67 25.64
N ASP A 120 -25.30 -10.91 25.01
CA ASP A 120 -25.60 -11.06 23.59
C ASP A 120 -24.44 -10.55 22.72
N LEU A 121 -23.85 -9.39 23.05
CA LEU A 121 -22.67 -8.87 22.35
C LEU A 121 -21.47 -9.82 22.43
N ARG A 122 -21.28 -10.53 23.55
CA ARG A 122 -20.25 -11.57 23.67
C ARG A 122 -20.49 -12.76 22.72
N ARG A 123 -21.74 -13.08 22.37
CA ARG A 123 -22.02 -14.11 21.35
C ARG A 123 -21.66 -13.63 19.93
N ILE A 124 -21.81 -12.33 19.67
CA ILE A 124 -21.48 -11.71 18.37
C ILE A 124 -19.97 -11.50 18.19
N TYR A 125 -19.29 -10.97 19.22
CA TYR A 125 -17.90 -10.50 19.14
C TYR A 125 -16.90 -11.27 20.00
N GLY A 126 -17.37 -12.05 20.98
CA GLY A 126 -16.54 -12.69 22.00
C GLY A 126 -16.10 -14.12 21.69
N ALA A 127 -16.38 -14.64 20.49
CA ALA A 127 -15.89 -15.93 20.07
C ALA A 127 -14.36 -15.89 19.91
N GLU A 128 -13.64 -16.59 20.80
CA GLU A 128 -12.18 -16.67 20.74
C GLU A 128 -11.77 -17.75 19.73
N SER A 129 -11.06 -17.34 18.68
CA SER A 129 -10.36 -18.26 17.79
C SER A 129 -8.84 -18.02 17.88
N SER A 130 -8.07 -19.04 17.51
CA SER A 130 -6.61 -18.99 17.60
C SER A 130 -5.97 -18.01 16.62
N ASP A 131 -6.69 -17.56 15.59
CA ASP A 131 -6.22 -16.69 14.50
C ASP A 131 -6.63 -15.21 14.66
N GLN A 132 -6.97 -14.76 15.88
CA GLN A 132 -7.56 -13.44 16.11
C GLN A 132 -6.63 -12.43 16.80
N VAL A 133 -6.60 -11.20 16.28
CA VAL A 133 -5.93 -10.05 16.89
C VAL A 133 -6.94 -9.06 17.47
N LYS A 134 -6.69 -8.56 18.68
CA LYS A 134 -7.51 -7.52 19.32
C LYS A 134 -7.25 -6.17 18.65
N VAL A 135 -8.29 -5.51 18.17
CA VAL A 135 -8.19 -4.20 17.49
C VAL A 135 -8.73 -3.07 18.36
N GLY A 136 -9.61 -3.38 19.31
CA GLY A 136 -10.14 -2.39 20.23
C GLY A 136 -11.22 -2.98 21.11
N THR A 137 -12.13 -2.12 21.56
CA THR A 137 -13.31 -2.47 22.35
C THR A 137 -14.54 -1.83 21.73
N LEU A 138 -15.73 -2.39 22.00
CA LEU A 138 -16.97 -1.76 21.56
C LEU A 138 -17.16 -0.41 22.26
N SER A 139 -17.56 0.62 21.51
CA SER A 139 -17.81 1.97 22.08
C SER A 139 -18.95 1.99 23.10
N SER A 140 -19.91 1.06 22.98
CA SER A 140 -21.02 0.89 23.92
C SER A 140 -20.65 0.05 25.14
N SER A 141 -19.52 -0.69 25.11
CA SER A 141 -19.08 -1.55 26.21
C SER A 141 -17.58 -1.81 26.14
N GLU A 142 -16.82 -1.13 26.99
CA GLU A 142 -15.36 -1.26 27.08
C GLU A 142 -14.89 -2.66 27.51
N ASN A 143 -15.76 -3.45 28.13
CA ASN A 143 -15.45 -4.81 28.57
C ASN A 143 -15.48 -5.85 27.45
N ILE A 144 -15.95 -5.47 26.25
CA ILE A 144 -16.01 -6.39 25.10
C ILE A 144 -14.92 -6.03 24.12
N ALA A 145 -13.90 -6.87 24.06
CA ALA A 145 -12.83 -6.77 23.07
C ALA A 145 -13.37 -7.12 21.68
N VAL A 146 -13.09 -6.25 20.71
CA VAL A 146 -13.31 -6.52 19.29
C VAL A 146 -12.04 -7.11 18.71
N ARG A 147 -12.19 -8.28 18.09
CA ARG A 147 -11.09 -9.03 17.49
C ARG A 147 -11.34 -9.22 15.99
N LEU A 148 -10.27 -9.25 15.20
CA LEU A 148 -10.31 -9.54 13.77
C LEU A 148 -9.51 -10.80 13.48
N SER A 149 -10.01 -11.64 12.57
CA SER A 149 -9.23 -12.76 12.03
C SER A 149 -8.06 -12.21 11.21
N LEU A 150 -6.85 -12.59 11.59
CA LEU A 150 -5.62 -12.21 10.92
C LEU A 150 -5.55 -12.83 9.53
N ASP A 151 -5.94 -14.10 9.41
CA ASP A 151 -5.99 -14.82 8.13
C ASP A 151 -6.88 -14.10 7.12
N LEU A 152 -8.10 -13.73 7.52
CA LEU A 152 -9.01 -13.01 6.63
C LEU A 152 -8.50 -11.59 6.29
N LEU A 153 -7.87 -10.91 7.25
CA LEU A 153 -7.33 -9.57 7.06
C LEU A 153 -6.19 -9.55 6.03
N VAL A 154 -5.33 -10.57 6.07
CA VAL A 154 -4.16 -10.70 5.18
C VAL A 154 -4.57 -11.30 3.83
N THR A 155 -5.38 -12.36 3.80
CA THR A 155 -5.66 -13.11 2.55
C THR A 155 -6.72 -12.48 1.65
N ARG A 156 -7.64 -11.66 2.18
CA ARG A 156 -8.72 -11.06 1.38
C ARG A 156 -8.42 -9.65 0.88
N HIS A 157 -7.26 -9.11 1.26
CA HIS A 157 -6.92 -7.69 1.15
C HIS A 157 -7.91 -6.80 1.92
N SER A 158 -7.39 -5.76 2.58
CA SER A 158 -8.18 -4.92 3.46
C SER A 158 -8.00 -3.44 3.11
N ALA A 159 -9.06 -2.65 3.29
CA ALA A 159 -9.02 -1.20 3.11
C ALA A 159 -9.47 -0.48 4.38
N ILE A 160 -8.67 0.48 4.84
CA ILE A 160 -8.99 1.35 5.97
C ILE A 160 -9.34 2.73 5.40
N LEU A 161 -10.61 3.11 5.49
CA LEU A 161 -11.16 4.31 4.87
C LEU A 161 -11.68 5.28 5.95
N GLY A 162 -11.50 6.57 5.72
CA GLY A 162 -11.97 7.62 6.64
C GLY A 162 -11.55 9.01 6.17
N SER A 163 -12.29 10.04 6.58
CA SER A 163 -11.92 11.44 6.33
C SER A 163 -10.61 11.81 7.03
N THR A 164 -10.01 12.94 6.66
CA THR A 164 -8.84 13.48 7.37
C THR A 164 -9.19 13.75 8.82
N GLY A 165 -8.33 13.31 9.75
CA GLY A 165 -8.57 13.42 11.19
C GLY A 165 -9.49 12.36 11.81
N ALA A 166 -10.05 11.42 11.02
CA ALA A 166 -10.91 10.35 11.52
C ALA A 166 -10.18 9.22 12.27
N GLY A 167 -8.84 9.30 12.39
CA GLY A 167 -8.03 8.30 13.11
C GLY A 167 -7.51 7.14 12.25
N LYS A 168 -7.36 7.32 10.92
CA LYS A 168 -6.81 6.29 10.02
C LYS A 168 -5.42 5.82 10.45
N SER A 169 -4.46 6.74 10.58
CA SER A 169 -3.09 6.42 10.97
C SER A 169 -3.03 5.79 12.36
N THR A 170 -3.82 6.28 13.31
CA THR A 170 -3.96 5.68 14.65
C THR A 170 -4.47 4.24 14.58
N THR A 171 -5.45 3.98 13.71
CA THR A 171 -6.03 2.63 13.53
C THR A 171 -5.01 1.68 12.94
N VAL A 172 -4.29 2.10 11.89
CA VAL A 172 -3.22 1.32 11.26
C VAL A 172 -2.11 1.02 12.27
N ALA A 173 -1.60 2.04 12.97
CA ALA A 173 -0.54 1.86 13.96
C ALA A 173 -0.95 0.92 15.10
N SER A 174 -2.17 1.06 15.63
CA SER A 174 -2.70 0.17 16.66
C SER A 174 -2.85 -1.26 16.15
N LEU A 175 -3.38 -1.44 14.94
CA LEU A 175 -3.52 -2.76 14.34
C LEU A 175 -2.17 -3.44 14.13
N LEU A 176 -1.18 -2.72 13.61
CA LEU A 176 0.18 -3.23 13.42
C LEU A 176 0.82 -3.63 14.75
N ARG A 177 0.66 -2.82 15.80
CA ARG A 177 1.11 -3.16 17.15
C ARG A 177 0.45 -4.44 17.66
N SER A 178 -0.85 -4.60 17.46
CA SER A 178 -1.59 -5.79 17.85
C SER A 178 -1.16 -7.05 17.09
N ILE A 179 -0.77 -6.91 15.82
CA ILE A 179 -0.25 -8.03 15.02
C ILE A 179 1.15 -8.42 15.53
N VAL A 180 2.03 -7.45 15.74
CA VAL A 180 3.42 -7.70 16.18
C VAL A 180 3.50 -8.23 17.61
N HIS A 181 2.65 -7.75 18.52
CA HIS A 181 2.60 -8.17 19.92
C HIS A 181 1.44 -9.13 20.21
N ALA A 182 1.01 -9.94 19.24
CA ALA A 182 -0.08 -10.89 19.50
C ALA A 182 0.33 -11.81 20.67
N ASP A 183 -0.38 -11.69 21.81
CA ASP A 183 -0.08 -12.36 23.11
C ASP A 183 -0.26 -13.90 23.09
N ASN A 184 -0.47 -14.50 21.91
CA ASN A 184 -0.79 -15.92 21.77
C ASN A 184 0.35 -16.63 21.06
N ASP A 185 0.98 -17.61 21.72
CA ASP A 185 2.01 -18.46 21.12
C ASP A 185 1.51 -19.19 19.85
N ALA A 186 0.20 -19.40 19.70
CA ALA A 186 -0.41 -19.94 18.48
C ALA A 186 -0.44 -18.95 17.30
N LEU A 187 -0.37 -17.64 17.57
CA LEU A 187 -0.26 -16.54 16.59
C LEU A 187 1.18 -16.13 16.33
N ALA A 188 2.14 -16.66 17.09
CA ALA A 188 3.55 -16.43 16.84
C ALA A 188 3.90 -17.04 15.48
N ALA A 189 3.78 -16.22 14.44
CA ALA A 189 4.26 -16.50 13.10
C ALA A 189 5.62 -15.82 12.96
N PRO A 190 6.72 -16.39 13.49
CA PRO A 190 8.03 -15.73 13.47
C PRO A 190 8.53 -15.44 12.04
N GLY A 191 8.03 -16.20 11.05
CA GLY A 191 8.31 -15.98 9.63
C GLY A 191 7.45 -14.91 8.96
N ALA A 192 6.35 -14.46 9.58
CA ALA A 192 5.52 -13.41 9.02
C ALA A 192 6.26 -12.07 9.03
N ARG A 193 6.10 -11.32 7.94
CA ARG A 193 6.70 -10.01 7.76
C ARG A 193 5.63 -8.99 7.38
N ILE A 194 5.86 -7.76 7.79
CA ILE A 194 5.01 -6.62 7.45
C ILE A 194 5.91 -5.56 6.82
N LEU A 195 5.52 -5.07 5.65
CA LEU A 195 6.16 -3.95 5.00
C LEU A 195 5.20 -2.78 4.95
N LEU A 196 5.55 -1.65 5.55
CA LEU A 196 4.77 -0.42 5.50
C LEU A 196 5.48 0.63 4.64
N LEU A 197 4.79 1.13 3.62
CA LEU A 197 5.22 2.26 2.81
C LEU A 197 4.70 3.54 3.45
N ASP A 198 5.58 4.29 4.13
CA ASP A 198 5.29 5.52 4.86
C ASP A 198 5.59 6.73 3.97
N LEU A 199 4.54 7.42 3.52
CA LEU A 199 4.68 8.56 2.62
C LEU A 199 4.91 9.88 3.35
N HIS A 200 4.51 9.96 4.62
CA HIS A 200 4.56 11.20 5.39
C HIS A 200 5.53 11.15 6.57
N GLY A 201 6.09 9.98 6.88
CA GLY A 201 7.00 9.78 8.01
C GLY A 201 6.26 9.66 9.35
N GLU A 202 4.93 9.51 9.36
CA GLU A 202 4.11 9.46 10.58
C GLU A 202 4.37 8.16 11.36
N TYR A 203 4.55 7.05 10.64
CA TYR A 203 4.67 5.71 11.23
C TYR A 203 6.09 5.43 11.71
N SER A 204 7.09 5.97 11.01
CA SER A 204 8.51 5.83 11.34
C SER A 204 8.79 6.26 12.78
N ASN A 205 8.20 7.38 13.21
CA ASN A 205 8.29 7.84 14.60
C ASN A 205 7.42 7.00 15.54
N ALA A 206 6.15 6.76 15.16
CA ALA A 206 5.16 6.12 16.01
C ALA A 206 5.42 4.64 16.28
N LEU A 207 6.20 3.95 15.45
CA LEU A 207 6.45 2.49 15.51
C LEU A 207 7.93 2.13 15.57
N SER A 208 8.83 3.09 15.81
CA SER A 208 10.29 2.91 15.86
C SER A 208 10.77 1.83 16.87
N ASP A 209 10.03 1.64 17.95
CA ASP A 209 10.28 0.60 18.94
C ASP A 209 10.13 -0.81 18.36
N ILE A 210 9.17 -1.02 17.46
CA ILE A 210 8.83 -2.35 16.92
C ILE A 210 9.12 -2.54 15.43
N ALA A 211 9.55 -1.49 14.74
CA ALA A 211 9.90 -1.52 13.31
C ALA A 211 11.40 -1.32 13.08
N SER A 212 11.90 -1.86 11.96
CA SER A 212 13.14 -1.38 11.35
C SER A 212 12.79 -0.34 10.29
N VAL A 213 13.40 0.85 10.36
CA VAL A 213 13.08 1.98 9.49
C VAL A 213 14.19 2.18 8.47
N PHE A 214 13.82 2.21 7.19
CA PHE A 214 14.67 2.58 6.06
C PHE A 214 14.13 3.86 5.45
N SER A 215 14.87 4.96 5.54
CA SER A 215 14.40 6.28 5.10
C SER A 215 15.24 6.85 3.97
N ALA A 216 14.59 7.51 3.00
CA ALA A 216 15.26 8.28 1.96
C ALA A 216 16.06 9.47 2.52
N THR A 217 15.71 9.94 3.73
CA THR A 217 16.38 11.02 4.46
C THR A 217 16.58 10.59 5.92
N PRO A 218 17.51 9.67 6.19
CA PRO A 218 17.59 8.98 7.48
C PRO A 218 17.96 9.93 8.63
N GLU A 219 17.21 9.82 9.72
CA GLU A 219 17.53 10.43 11.01
C GLU A 219 18.40 9.50 11.88
N SER A 220 18.79 9.98 13.07
CA SER A 220 19.61 9.18 13.99
C SER A 220 18.91 7.88 14.39
N GLY A 221 19.55 6.74 14.13
CA GLY A 221 19.00 5.42 14.44
C GLY A 221 18.16 4.79 13.31
N GLN A 222 17.97 5.49 12.19
CA GLN A 222 17.34 4.94 10.99
C GLN A 222 18.39 4.45 9.99
N ASN A 223 18.01 3.48 9.16
CA ASN A 223 18.84 3.01 8.06
C ASN A 223 18.58 3.84 6.80
N PRO A 224 19.58 4.08 5.94
CA PRO A 224 19.34 4.65 4.64
C PRO A 224 18.50 3.71 3.76
N LEU A 225 17.47 4.24 3.11
CA LEU A 225 16.75 3.55 2.05
C LEU A 225 17.57 3.61 0.77
N TYR A 226 17.77 2.45 0.15
CA TYR A 226 18.39 2.34 -1.16
C TYR A 226 17.53 1.52 -2.10
N VAL A 227 17.32 1.99 -3.32
CA VAL A 227 16.61 1.27 -4.39
C VAL A 227 17.54 1.23 -5.60
N PRO A 228 18.24 0.12 -5.86
CA PRO A 228 19.21 0.05 -6.94
C PRO A 228 18.55 0.33 -8.29
N TYR A 229 18.97 1.39 -8.98
CA TYR A 229 18.35 1.82 -10.24
C TYR A 229 18.37 0.74 -11.34
N TRP A 230 19.33 -0.18 -11.28
CA TRP A 230 19.50 -1.24 -12.27
C TRP A 230 18.52 -2.40 -12.08
N ALA A 231 17.79 -2.44 -10.96
CA ALA A 231 16.67 -3.34 -10.72
C ALA A 231 15.30 -2.74 -11.09
N LEU A 232 15.29 -1.48 -11.55
CA LEU A 232 14.10 -0.87 -12.13
C LEU A 232 13.90 -1.34 -13.57
N GLU A 233 12.65 -1.34 -14.04
CA GLU A 233 12.38 -1.46 -15.46
C GLU A 233 12.96 -0.26 -16.21
N THR A 234 13.44 -0.51 -17.42
CA THR A 234 14.20 0.47 -18.19
C THR A 234 13.35 1.70 -18.51
N GLY A 235 12.08 1.51 -18.84
CA GLY A 235 11.15 2.62 -19.08
C GLY A 235 11.02 3.54 -17.87
N GLU A 236 10.92 2.98 -16.67
CA GLU A 236 10.82 3.76 -15.42
C GLU A 236 12.10 4.53 -15.11
N LEU A 237 13.24 3.86 -15.30
CA LEU A 237 14.54 4.46 -15.10
C LEU A 237 14.74 5.63 -16.07
N LEU A 238 14.40 5.45 -17.35
CA LEU A 238 14.52 6.48 -18.38
C LEU A 238 13.57 7.65 -18.12
N ASP A 239 12.33 7.40 -17.73
CA ASP A 239 11.40 8.44 -17.28
C ASP A 239 11.98 9.28 -16.13
N LEU A 240 12.63 8.62 -15.15
CA LEU A 240 13.25 9.26 -13.99
C LEU A 240 14.43 10.16 -14.38
N ILE A 241 15.35 9.63 -15.20
CA ILE A 241 16.65 10.26 -15.46
C ILE A 241 16.71 11.11 -16.74
N ALA A 242 15.94 10.73 -17.77
CA ALA A 242 15.95 11.35 -19.08
C ALA A 242 14.63 12.07 -19.41
N GLY A 243 13.55 11.81 -18.66
CA GLY A 243 12.24 12.39 -18.90
C GLY A 243 11.62 11.89 -20.20
N GLY A 244 10.72 12.67 -20.81
CA GLY A 244 10.07 12.27 -22.06
C GLY A 244 11.07 12.05 -23.20
N LEU A 245 11.07 10.83 -23.72
CA LEU A 245 11.86 10.36 -24.85
C LEU A 245 10.97 10.12 -26.06
N THR A 246 11.50 10.34 -27.26
CA THR A 246 10.93 9.77 -28.49
C THR A 246 11.50 8.37 -28.71
N ASP A 247 10.85 7.54 -29.52
CA ASP A 247 11.29 6.16 -29.80
C ASP A 247 12.77 6.06 -30.19
N ASN A 248 13.24 6.97 -31.06
CA ASN A 248 14.65 7.01 -31.47
C ASN A 248 15.61 7.37 -30.33
N GLN A 249 15.18 8.23 -29.42
CA GLN A 249 15.97 8.61 -28.25
C GLN A 249 16.01 7.46 -27.24
N GLU A 250 14.87 6.80 -27.02
CA GLU A 250 14.75 5.62 -26.17
C GLU A 250 15.67 4.49 -26.65
N ILE A 251 15.64 4.17 -27.95
CA ILE A 251 16.55 3.18 -28.56
C ILE A 251 18.02 3.51 -28.28
N ALA A 252 18.41 4.79 -28.37
CA ALA A 252 19.79 5.19 -28.09
C ALA A 252 20.22 4.91 -26.64
N PHE A 253 19.31 5.07 -25.67
CA PHE A 253 19.57 4.72 -24.28
C PHE A 253 19.54 3.21 -24.05
N THR A 254 18.52 2.51 -24.55
CA THR A 254 18.32 1.07 -24.33
C THR A 254 19.43 0.24 -24.97
N ASP A 255 19.83 0.55 -26.20
CA ASP A 255 20.98 -0.10 -26.86
C ASP A 255 22.25 0.06 -26.03
N LYS A 256 22.45 1.25 -25.46
CA LYS A 256 23.65 1.52 -24.67
C LYS A 256 23.62 0.84 -23.31
N ILE A 257 22.47 0.82 -22.64
CA ILE A 257 22.26 0.09 -21.38
C ILE A 257 22.49 -1.41 -21.61
N GLN A 258 21.91 -1.98 -22.67
CA GLN A 258 22.10 -3.37 -23.06
C GLN A 258 23.60 -3.69 -23.26
N ALA A 259 24.32 -2.86 -24.01
CA ALA A 259 25.76 -3.05 -24.23
C ALA A 259 26.56 -3.03 -22.92
N LEU A 260 26.26 -2.11 -21.99
CA LEU A 260 26.93 -2.06 -20.68
C LEU A 260 26.61 -3.29 -19.81
N LYS A 261 25.37 -3.79 -19.86
CA LYS A 261 24.98 -5.02 -19.15
C LYS A 261 25.68 -6.26 -19.74
N GLU A 262 25.79 -6.35 -21.06
CA GLU A 262 26.51 -7.43 -21.74
C GLU A 262 28.00 -7.44 -21.38
N GLU A 263 28.64 -6.27 -21.32
CA GLU A 263 30.02 -6.13 -20.85
C GLU A 263 30.17 -6.58 -19.40
N ARG A 264 29.22 -6.21 -18.53
CA ARG A 264 29.22 -6.63 -17.12
C ARG A 264 29.15 -8.14 -16.98
N VAL A 265 28.25 -8.80 -17.70
CA VAL A 265 28.08 -10.26 -17.68
C VAL A 265 29.31 -10.97 -18.25
N ARG A 266 29.92 -10.42 -19.30
CA ARG A 266 31.14 -10.98 -19.90
C ARG A 266 32.36 -10.84 -18.97
N SER A 267 32.42 -9.76 -18.19
CA SER A 267 33.53 -9.51 -17.26
C SER A 267 33.55 -10.47 -16.08
N GLU A 268 32.37 -10.88 -15.60
CA GLU A 268 32.20 -11.74 -14.43
C GLU A 268 30.81 -12.36 -14.46
N ALA A 269 30.77 -13.70 -14.47
CA ALA A 269 29.53 -14.45 -14.53
C ALA A 269 28.69 -14.21 -13.25
N LEU A 270 27.42 -13.86 -13.45
CA LEU A 270 26.46 -13.71 -12.36
C LEU A 270 25.76 -15.06 -12.10
N PRO A 271 25.72 -15.55 -10.85
CA PRO A 271 25.06 -16.81 -10.53
C PRO A 271 23.60 -16.86 -10.98
N GLY A 272 23.22 -17.91 -11.70
CA GLY A 272 21.83 -18.13 -12.13
C GLY A 272 21.39 -17.33 -13.37
N LEU A 273 22.24 -16.44 -13.91
CA LEU A 273 21.95 -15.70 -15.13
C LEU A 273 22.46 -16.47 -16.36
N ASP A 274 21.56 -16.75 -17.31
CA ASP A 274 21.94 -17.19 -18.65
C ASP A 274 22.24 -15.97 -19.54
N PRO A 275 23.48 -15.81 -20.06
CA PRO A 275 23.81 -14.70 -20.94
C PRO A 275 22.94 -14.61 -22.19
N MET A 276 22.34 -15.71 -22.65
CA MET A 276 21.47 -15.74 -23.84
C MET A 276 20.05 -15.23 -23.55
N SER A 277 19.64 -15.17 -22.27
CA SER A 277 18.34 -14.62 -21.87
C SER A 277 18.43 -13.16 -21.40
N LEU A 278 19.58 -12.50 -21.55
CA LEU A 278 19.79 -11.14 -21.10
C LEU A 278 18.93 -10.16 -21.91
N THR A 279 18.12 -9.39 -21.21
CA THR A 279 17.30 -8.30 -21.76
C THR A 279 17.70 -6.97 -21.14
N VAL A 280 17.23 -5.87 -21.74
CA VAL A 280 17.46 -4.53 -21.19
C VAL A 280 16.86 -4.37 -19.80
N ASP A 281 15.79 -5.12 -19.46
CA ASP A 281 15.14 -5.10 -18.15
C ASP A 281 15.67 -6.15 -17.16
N SER A 282 16.64 -6.97 -17.57
CA SER A 282 17.29 -7.89 -16.63
C SER A 282 18.00 -7.08 -15.52
N PRO A 283 17.88 -7.46 -14.23
CA PRO A 283 18.43 -6.69 -13.10
C PRO A 283 19.96 -6.88 -12.98
N VAL A 284 20.69 -6.45 -14.01
CA VAL A 284 22.15 -6.51 -14.11
C VAL A 284 22.72 -5.12 -13.86
N PRO A 285 23.67 -4.96 -12.92
CA PRO A 285 24.23 -3.65 -12.62
C PRO A 285 25.06 -3.07 -13.79
N PHE A 286 24.94 -1.76 -14.00
CA PHE A 286 25.69 -1.00 -15.02
C PHE A 286 25.89 0.44 -14.55
N SER A 287 26.95 1.15 -14.93
CA SER A 287 27.21 2.52 -14.44
C SER A 287 26.42 3.60 -15.18
N LEU A 288 25.61 4.39 -14.47
CA LEU A 288 24.93 5.57 -15.02
C LEU A 288 25.91 6.69 -15.41
N LYS A 289 27.02 6.86 -14.67
CA LYS A 289 28.05 7.84 -14.99
C LYS A 289 28.74 7.51 -16.30
N ARG A 290 29.05 6.23 -16.52
CA ARG A 290 29.61 5.72 -17.77
C ARG A 290 28.62 5.84 -18.92
N LEU A 291 27.34 5.46 -18.70
CA LEU A 291 26.26 5.65 -19.67
C LEU A 291 26.17 7.11 -20.12
N TRP A 292 26.11 8.03 -19.16
CA TRP A 292 26.06 9.46 -19.43
C TRP A 292 27.28 9.92 -20.24
N TYR A 293 28.49 9.57 -19.81
CA TYR A 293 29.74 10.01 -20.42
C TYR A 293 29.86 9.53 -21.87
N GLU A 294 29.61 8.24 -22.13
CA GLU A 294 29.77 7.67 -23.46
C GLU A 294 28.71 8.20 -24.44
N LEU A 295 27.49 8.48 -23.97
CA LEU A 295 26.46 9.10 -24.79
C LEU A 295 26.75 10.59 -25.06
N ILE A 296 27.21 11.37 -24.06
CA ILE A 296 27.51 12.79 -24.26
C ILE A 296 28.75 13.00 -25.12
N ASP A 297 29.76 12.13 -24.98
CA ASP A 297 30.95 12.12 -25.82
C ASP A 297 30.56 11.91 -27.29
N PHE A 298 29.79 10.85 -27.57
CA PHE A 298 29.27 10.57 -28.91
C PHE A 298 28.43 11.73 -29.46
N GLU A 299 27.52 12.28 -28.66
CA GLU A 299 26.60 13.33 -29.08
C GLU A 299 27.31 14.67 -29.38
N THR A 300 28.39 14.98 -28.67
CA THR A 300 29.11 16.26 -28.78
C THR A 300 30.36 16.22 -29.64
N THR A 301 30.79 15.03 -30.05
CA THR A 301 31.97 14.86 -30.91
C THR A 301 31.84 15.69 -32.17
N THR A 302 32.89 16.45 -32.47
CA THR A 302 33.08 17.07 -33.79
C THR A 302 34.30 16.45 -34.44
N PHE A 303 34.33 16.45 -35.78
CA PHE A 303 35.36 15.79 -36.55
C PHE A 303 36.16 16.76 -37.42
N VAL A 304 37.44 16.50 -37.57
CA VAL A 304 38.35 17.16 -38.50
C VAL A 304 38.92 16.15 -39.49
N GLY A 305 39.66 16.64 -40.48
CA GLY A 305 40.24 15.81 -41.53
C GLY A 305 39.36 15.65 -42.76
N PRO A 306 39.94 15.21 -43.89
CA PRO A 306 39.25 15.12 -45.18
C PRO A 306 38.13 14.08 -45.19
N ASP A 307 38.24 13.03 -44.37
CA ASP A 307 37.29 11.93 -44.21
C ASP A 307 36.35 12.11 -43.00
N ARG A 308 36.51 13.20 -42.23
CA ARG A 308 35.71 13.50 -41.03
C ARG A 308 35.74 12.38 -39.99
N SER A 309 36.89 11.73 -39.81
CA SER A 309 37.04 10.60 -38.87
C SER A 309 37.81 10.96 -37.60
N ILE A 310 38.56 12.07 -37.60
CA ILE A 310 39.46 12.43 -36.49
C ILE A 310 38.69 13.33 -35.50
N PRO A 311 38.50 12.93 -34.24
CA PRO A 311 37.83 13.79 -33.26
C PRO A 311 38.60 15.08 -33.01
N ALA A 312 37.91 16.23 -33.04
CA ALA A 312 38.48 17.55 -32.77
C ALA A 312 38.48 17.88 -31.27
N LEU A 313 38.99 16.93 -30.46
CA LEU A 313 39.00 17.01 -29.00
C LEU A 313 40.02 18.06 -28.52
N GLU A 314 39.58 18.98 -27.67
CA GLU A 314 40.44 19.99 -27.04
C GLU A 314 40.73 19.66 -25.57
N ALA A 315 39.75 19.10 -24.85
CA ALA A 315 39.93 18.61 -23.49
C ALA A 315 39.08 17.35 -23.25
N ALA A 316 39.69 16.31 -22.71
CA ALA A 316 38.98 15.12 -22.28
C ALA A 316 38.05 15.46 -21.10
N GLY A 317 36.87 14.85 -21.08
CA GLY A 317 35.99 14.91 -19.92
C GLY A 317 36.33 13.82 -18.90
N ASP A 318 35.47 13.68 -17.90
CA ASP A 318 35.55 12.61 -16.90
C ASP A 318 34.13 12.16 -16.51
N ALA A 319 33.92 10.84 -16.51
CA ALA A 319 32.66 10.22 -16.15
C ALA A 319 32.39 10.38 -14.64
N GLU A 320 33.42 10.21 -13.80
CA GLU A 320 33.23 10.22 -12.34
C GLU A 320 32.87 11.60 -11.81
N SER A 321 33.54 12.65 -12.31
CA SER A 321 33.22 14.03 -11.96
C SER A 321 32.06 14.62 -12.76
N LEU A 322 31.41 13.83 -13.63
CA LEU A 322 30.38 14.30 -14.57
C LEU A 322 30.82 15.54 -15.39
N THR A 323 32.07 15.55 -15.85
CA THR A 323 32.64 16.61 -16.68
C THR A 323 32.55 16.22 -18.16
N PRO A 324 31.82 16.96 -19.00
CA PRO A 324 31.69 16.60 -20.41
C PRO A 324 33.00 16.88 -21.16
N PRO A 325 33.31 16.12 -22.22
CA PRO A 325 34.43 16.43 -23.09
C PRO A 325 34.23 17.76 -23.82
N HIS A 326 35.33 18.47 -24.10
CA HIS A 326 35.31 19.71 -24.87
C HIS A 326 35.85 19.45 -26.27
N TYR A 327 34.97 19.60 -27.26
CA TYR A 327 35.28 19.53 -28.67
C TYR A 327 35.28 20.92 -29.29
N ARG A 328 36.17 21.13 -30.26
CA ARG A 328 36.17 22.39 -31.02
C ARG A 328 34.81 22.57 -31.71
N PRO A 329 34.15 23.73 -31.58
CA PRO A 329 32.86 23.98 -32.21
C PRO A 329 32.92 23.78 -33.73
N HIS A 330 31.87 23.21 -34.30
CA HIS A 330 31.76 23.08 -35.74
C HIS A 330 31.71 24.46 -36.41
N ALA A 331 32.32 24.56 -37.60
CA ALA A 331 32.33 25.78 -38.39
C ALA A 331 31.51 25.60 -39.68
N MET A 332 30.87 26.67 -40.13
CA MET A 332 30.20 26.72 -41.43
C MET A 332 31.25 26.80 -42.54
N GLY A 333 31.54 25.69 -43.22
CA GLY A 333 32.49 25.66 -44.34
C GLY A 333 33.10 24.28 -44.63
N THR A 334 34.02 24.23 -45.59
CA THR A 334 34.73 23.01 -46.01
C THR A 334 35.97 22.68 -45.16
N ALA A 335 36.40 23.61 -44.29
CA ALA A 335 37.59 23.45 -43.46
C ALA A 335 37.35 22.72 -42.13
N GLY A 336 36.08 22.49 -41.75
CA GLY A 336 35.71 21.89 -40.47
C GLY A 336 36.03 22.78 -39.25
N PRO A 337 35.83 22.29 -38.02
CA PRO A 337 35.30 20.97 -37.65
C PRO A 337 33.85 20.73 -38.11
N PHE A 338 33.51 19.47 -38.34
CA PHE A 338 32.19 19.02 -38.79
C PHE A 338 31.40 18.39 -37.65
N LEU A 339 30.08 18.54 -37.66
CA LEU A 339 29.18 17.88 -36.70
C LEU A 339 29.20 16.35 -36.87
N ASN A 340 29.01 15.63 -35.77
CA ASN A 340 28.65 14.22 -35.82
C ASN A 340 27.25 14.06 -36.45
N GLN A 341 27.21 13.57 -37.69
CA GLN A 341 25.95 13.34 -38.41
C GLN A 341 25.17 12.13 -37.85
N ALA A 342 25.80 11.27 -37.07
CA ALA A 342 25.18 10.12 -36.41
C ALA A 342 24.66 10.43 -35.00
N ALA A 343 24.81 11.68 -34.53
CA ALA A 343 24.27 12.13 -33.25
C ALA A 343 22.76 11.85 -33.14
N LYS A 344 22.30 11.51 -31.94
CA LYS A 344 20.94 11.01 -31.69
C LYS A 344 19.96 12.11 -31.28
N GLY A 345 20.43 13.33 -31.07
CA GLY A 345 19.60 14.46 -30.64
C GLY A 345 19.15 14.33 -29.17
N ILE A 346 19.98 13.72 -28.31
CA ILE A 346 19.68 13.41 -26.91
C ILE A 346 20.37 14.33 -25.91
N ARG A 347 21.06 15.38 -26.37
CA ARG A 347 21.82 16.30 -25.49
C ARG A 347 20.98 16.89 -24.35
N ARG A 348 19.70 17.21 -24.60
CA ARG A 348 18.78 17.72 -23.57
C ARG A 348 18.54 16.68 -22.47
N GLN A 349 18.28 15.44 -22.85
CA GLN A 349 18.06 14.33 -21.93
C GLN A 349 19.33 13.96 -21.17
N LEU A 350 20.51 14.01 -21.80
CA LEU A 350 21.79 13.81 -21.11
C LEU A 350 22.10 14.92 -20.10
N ASN A 351 21.71 16.16 -20.39
CA ASN A 351 21.80 17.24 -19.42
C ASN A 351 20.86 17.02 -18.23
N LEU A 352 19.66 16.49 -18.47
CA LEU A 352 18.73 16.11 -17.40
C LEU A 352 19.30 14.97 -16.56
N LEU A 353 19.81 13.91 -17.18
CA LEU A 353 20.48 12.79 -16.51
C LEU A 353 21.60 13.29 -15.60
N ARG A 354 22.48 14.15 -16.12
CA ARG A 354 23.53 14.80 -15.32
C ARG A 354 22.97 15.60 -14.16
N SER A 355 21.92 16.39 -14.41
CA SER A 355 21.27 17.20 -13.38
C SER A 355 20.67 16.33 -12.27
N ARG A 356 20.09 15.16 -12.61
CA ARG A 356 19.54 14.20 -11.65
C ARG A 356 20.63 13.50 -10.83
N LEU A 357 21.72 13.08 -11.48
CA LEU A 357 22.90 12.51 -10.81
C LEU A 357 23.59 13.48 -9.84
N LEU A 358 23.37 14.79 -9.98
CA LEU A 358 23.91 15.80 -9.07
C LEU A 358 22.92 16.21 -7.96
N ASP A 359 21.64 15.85 -8.09
CA ASP A 359 20.59 16.24 -7.17
C ASP A 359 20.43 15.19 -6.07
N ARG A 360 20.85 15.57 -4.85
CA ARG A 360 20.89 14.70 -3.68
C ARG A 360 19.55 14.08 -3.28
N ARG A 361 18.44 14.67 -3.70
CA ARG A 361 17.10 14.11 -3.45
C ARG A 361 16.87 12.77 -4.15
N TYR A 362 17.71 12.43 -5.12
CA TYR A 362 17.67 11.16 -5.85
C TYR A 362 18.74 10.18 -5.39
N ASP A 363 19.56 10.52 -4.38
CA ASP A 363 20.67 9.67 -3.91
C ASP A 363 20.18 8.26 -3.55
N PHE A 364 19.01 8.13 -2.93
CA PHE A 364 18.44 6.83 -2.56
C PHE A 364 18.25 5.86 -3.75
N VAL A 365 18.13 6.36 -4.99
CA VAL A 365 18.01 5.54 -6.21
C VAL A 365 19.28 5.58 -7.05
N LEU A 366 19.81 6.78 -7.29
CA LEU A 366 20.88 7.03 -8.24
C LEU A 366 22.27 6.85 -7.63
N HIS A 367 22.38 6.95 -6.31
CA HIS A 367 23.59 6.68 -5.52
C HIS A 367 23.28 5.66 -4.41
N PRO A 368 22.91 4.42 -4.77
CA PRO A 368 22.42 3.43 -3.82
C PRO A 368 23.56 2.78 -3.01
N GLY A 369 24.51 3.58 -2.50
CA GLY A 369 25.56 3.15 -1.57
C GLY A 369 26.32 1.89 -2.03
N PRO A 370 26.35 0.80 -1.24
CA PRO A 370 27.02 -0.45 -1.61
C PRO A 370 26.54 -1.10 -2.91
N TRP A 371 25.32 -0.77 -3.35
CA TRP A 371 24.72 -1.24 -4.61
C TRP A 371 25.01 -0.31 -5.79
N GLU A 372 25.75 0.79 -5.59
CA GLU A 372 26.14 1.69 -6.67
C GLU A 372 27.22 1.02 -7.54
N PRO A 373 26.96 0.83 -8.84
CA PRO A 373 27.93 0.20 -9.73
C PRO A 373 29.13 1.13 -9.97
N ASN A 374 30.33 0.59 -9.84
CA ASN A 374 31.55 1.26 -10.29
C ASN A 374 31.57 1.41 -11.83
N ARG A 375 32.62 2.03 -12.38
CA ARG A 375 32.76 2.25 -13.84
C ARG A 375 32.58 0.98 -14.69
N ASP A 376 32.95 -0.19 -14.19
CA ASP A 376 32.85 -1.47 -14.88
C ASP A 376 31.51 -2.20 -14.62
N GLY A 377 30.58 -1.54 -13.92
CA GLY A 377 29.27 -2.12 -13.57
C GLY A 377 29.32 -3.10 -12.41
N LYS A 378 30.38 -3.15 -11.60
CA LYS A 378 30.45 -4.02 -10.42
C LYS A 378 29.92 -3.30 -9.18
N THR A 379 29.13 -4.01 -8.38
CA THR A 379 28.61 -3.55 -7.10
C THR A 379 29.33 -4.24 -5.95
N THR A 380 29.25 -3.69 -4.74
CA THR A 380 29.77 -4.34 -3.53
C THR A 380 28.77 -5.35 -2.99
N GLU A 381 27.48 -4.99 -3.05
CA GLU A 381 26.34 -5.81 -2.61
C GLU A 381 25.36 -6.04 -3.78
N ASP A 382 24.51 -7.06 -3.65
CA ASP A 382 23.49 -7.43 -4.64
C ASP A 382 22.08 -7.44 -4.01
N LEU A 383 21.04 -7.74 -4.79
CA LEU A 383 19.63 -7.67 -4.37
C LEU A 383 19.30 -8.60 -3.21
N ASP A 384 20.00 -9.72 -3.05
CA ASP A 384 19.82 -10.62 -1.92
C ASP A 384 20.15 -9.93 -0.59
N THR A 385 21.26 -9.18 -0.51
CA THR A 385 21.58 -8.37 0.68
C THR A 385 20.55 -7.27 0.91
N LEU A 386 20.04 -6.64 -0.16
CA LEU A 386 19.00 -5.60 -0.05
C LEU A 386 17.72 -6.17 0.57
N LEU A 387 17.24 -7.29 0.02
CA LEU A 387 16.03 -7.98 0.48
C LEU A 387 16.20 -8.59 1.87
N GLN A 388 17.39 -9.11 2.20
CA GLN A 388 17.76 -9.53 3.54
C GLN A 388 17.70 -8.34 4.51
N GLY A 389 18.15 -7.16 4.08
CA GLY A 389 18.03 -5.91 4.84
C GLY A 389 16.58 -5.53 5.09
N TRP A 390 15.73 -5.52 4.06
CA TRP A 390 14.33 -5.12 4.19
C TRP A 390 13.45 -6.13 4.91
N LEU A 391 13.63 -7.43 4.68
CA LEU A 391 12.67 -8.48 5.09
C LEU A 391 13.30 -9.57 5.98
N GLY A 392 14.62 -9.56 6.14
CA GLY A 392 15.39 -10.60 6.82
C GLY A 392 15.91 -10.24 8.22
N HIS A 393 15.63 -9.04 8.72
CA HIS A 393 16.02 -8.63 10.08
C HIS A 393 15.16 -9.27 11.19
N ASP A 394 15.50 -8.98 12.44
CA ASP A 394 14.89 -9.53 13.66
C ASP A 394 13.47 -9.00 13.93
N LYS A 395 13.18 -7.77 13.53
CA LYS A 395 11.84 -7.18 13.65
C LYS A 395 10.88 -7.72 12.57
N GLN A 396 9.61 -7.90 12.92
CA GLN A 396 8.58 -8.33 11.95
C GLN A 396 8.12 -7.20 11.03
N LEU A 397 8.17 -5.95 11.52
CA LEU A 397 7.73 -4.77 10.80
C LEU A 397 8.92 -4.02 10.19
N THR A 398 8.83 -3.75 8.90
CA THR A 398 9.74 -2.91 8.13
C THR A 398 8.97 -1.69 7.66
N ILE A 399 9.56 -0.51 7.86
CA ILE A 399 9.02 0.74 7.35
C ILE A 399 9.97 1.28 6.28
N LEU A 400 9.44 1.49 5.08
CA LEU A 400 10.12 2.26 4.03
C LEU A 400 9.56 3.69 4.08
N ASP A 401 10.35 4.58 4.65
CA ASP A 401 10.03 6.00 4.75
C ASP A 401 10.42 6.74 3.46
N LEU A 402 9.37 7.10 2.73
CA LEU A 402 9.41 7.78 1.45
C LEU A 402 9.08 9.28 1.59
N SER A 403 9.00 9.83 2.80
CA SER A 403 8.67 11.24 3.04
C SER A 403 9.65 12.23 2.41
N GLY A 404 10.93 11.83 2.30
CA GLY A 404 11.98 12.59 1.60
C GLY A 404 11.95 12.47 0.06
N VAL A 405 11.12 11.58 -0.50
CA VAL A 405 11.09 11.31 -1.95
C VAL A 405 10.29 12.39 -2.69
N PRO A 406 10.80 12.96 -3.80
CA PRO A 406 10.05 13.95 -4.56
C PRO A 406 8.71 13.41 -5.07
N SER A 407 7.63 14.16 -4.86
CA SER A 407 6.25 13.74 -5.20
C SER A 407 6.06 13.32 -6.66
N ALA A 408 6.80 13.92 -7.59
CA ALA A 408 6.74 13.61 -9.02
C ALA A 408 7.23 12.19 -9.38
N VAL A 409 8.06 11.58 -8.54
CA VAL A 409 8.61 10.23 -8.77
C VAL A 409 8.01 9.20 -7.82
N LEU A 410 7.34 9.64 -6.76
CA LEU A 410 6.83 8.79 -5.69
C LEU A 410 5.94 7.63 -6.18
N PRO A 411 4.92 7.82 -7.04
CA PRO A 411 4.10 6.70 -7.52
C PRO A 411 4.91 5.63 -8.26
N ARG A 412 5.90 6.05 -9.05
CA ARG A 412 6.79 5.12 -9.76
C ARG A 412 7.66 4.35 -8.77
N MET A 413 8.27 5.05 -7.82
CA MET A 413 9.11 4.42 -6.81
C MET A 413 8.36 3.37 -5.98
N VAL A 414 7.13 3.67 -5.58
CA VAL A 414 6.26 2.69 -4.90
C VAL A 414 6.04 1.47 -5.79
N GLY A 415 5.71 1.67 -7.07
CA GLY A 415 5.54 0.58 -8.04
C GLY A 415 6.79 -0.29 -8.19
N SER A 416 7.96 0.33 -8.37
CA SER A 416 9.21 -0.40 -8.57
C SER A 416 9.64 -1.17 -7.31
N ILE A 417 9.50 -0.58 -6.12
CA ILE A 417 9.77 -1.27 -4.84
C ILE A 417 8.87 -2.50 -4.72
N LEU A 418 7.58 -2.34 -4.97
CA LEU A 418 6.61 -3.45 -4.92
C LEU A 418 6.93 -4.52 -5.97
N ARG A 419 7.34 -4.15 -7.18
CA ARG A 419 7.74 -5.12 -8.21
C ARG A 419 8.97 -5.92 -7.77
N ILE A 420 10.02 -5.25 -7.27
CA ILE A 420 11.24 -5.93 -6.79
C ILE A 420 10.88 -6.96 -5.71
N ILE A 421 10.06 -6.57 -4.73
CA ILE A 421 9.61 -7.46 -3.65
C ILE A 421 8.75 -8.60 -4.19
N TYR A 422 7.80 -8.27 -5.07
CA TYR A 422 6.89 -9.23 -5.67
C TYR A 422 7.65 -10.31 -6.46
N GLU A 423 8.56 -9.91 -7.35
CA GLU A 423 9.35 -10.83 -8.15
C GLU A 423 10.27 -11.68 -7.27
N ALA A 424 10.90 -11.08 -6.27
CA ALA A 424 11.71 -11.81 -5.31
C ALA A 424 10.90 -12.90 -4.60
N LEU A 425 9.71 -12.58 -4.07
CA LEU A 425 8.85 -13.53 -3.39
C LEU A 425 8.28 -14.60 -4.34
N PHE A 426 7.91 -14.21 -5.56
CA PHE A 426 7.36 -15.11 -6.57
C PHE A 426 8.39 -16.16 -6.99
N TRP A 427 9.61 -15.73 -7.33
CA TRP A 427 10.68 -16.64 -7.77
C TRP A 427 11.29 -17.44 -6.63
N SER A 428 11.26 -16.91 -5.39
CA SER A 428 11.72 -17.63 -4.20
C SER A 428 10.65 -18.49 -3.53
N ARG A 429 9.42 -18.59 -4.08
CA ARG A 429 8.25 -19.20 -3.38
C ARG A 429 8.44 -20.61 -2.83
N GLU A 430 9.35 -21.41 -3.40
CA GLU A 430 9.67 -22.77 -2.94
C GLU A 430 10.87 -22.83 -1.97
N LYS A 431 11.51 -21.70 -1.68
CA LYS A 431 12.62 -21.57 -0.74
C LYS A 431 12.11 -21.25 0.67
N THR A 432 12.96 -21.46 1.67
CA THR A 432 12.70 -21.14 3.08
C THR A 432 12.48 -19.66 3.35
N GLU A 433 13.05 -18.80 2.50
CA GLU A 433 12.92 -17.35 2.56
C GLU A 433 11.75 -16.82 1.73
N GLY A 434 11.08 -17.69 0.96
CA GLY A 434 10.04 -17.31 0.02
C GLY A 434 8.66 -17.08 0.64
N GLY A 435 7.77 -16.49 -0.16
CA GLY A 435 6.45 -16.03 0.29
C GLY A 435 5.51 -17.10 0.87
N ARG A 436 5.78 -18.40 0.65
CA ARG A 436 4.99 -19.50 1.25
C ARG A 436 5.28 -19.71 2.73
N LEU A 437 6.55 -19.62 3.13
CA LEU A 437 6.98 -19.83 4.51
C LEU A 437 7.15 -18.50 5.26
N ARG A 438 7.27 -17.40 4.52
CA ARG A 438 7.36 -16.03 5.06
C ARG A 438 6.29 -15.15 4.39
N PRO A 439 5.03 -15.24 4.82
CA PRO A 439 3.98 -14.39 4.26
C PRO A 439 4.30 -12.92 4.54
N LEU A 440 4.06 -12.07 3.53
CA LEU A 440 4.31 -10.63 3.60
C LEU A 440 2.99 -9.87 3.56
N LEU A 441 2.68 -9.12 4.62
CA LEU A 441 1.63 -8.12 4.61
C LEU A 441 2.20 -6.78 4.16
N VAL A 442 1.71 -6.24 3.04
CA VAL A 442 2.09 -4.90 2.57
C VAL A 442 1.03 -3.89 3.00
N VAL A 443 1.45 -2.85 3.72
CA VAL A 443 0.61 -1.71 4.14
C VAL A 443 1.00 -0.48 3.34
N MET A 444 0.01 0.10 2.67
CA MET A 444 0.20 1.14 1.67
C MET A 444 -0.49 2.43 2.15
N GLU A 445 0.29 3.41 2.63
CA GLU A 445 -0.24 4.69 3.09
C GLU A 445 -0.65 5.59 1.91
N GLU A 446 -1.78 6.30 2.04
CA GLU A 446 -2.33 7.17 1.00
C GLU A 446 -2.38 6.53 -0.39
N ALA A 447 -2.86 5.29 -0.44
CA ALA A 447 -3.00 4.50 -1.66
C ALA A 447 -3.65 5.26 -2.83
N HIS A 448 -4.56 6.19 -2.54
CA HIS A 448 -5.20 7.04 -3.55
C HIS A 448 -4.23 7.90 -4.38
N ARG A 449 -3.02 8.20 -3.87
CA ARG A 449 -2.01 9.00 -4.58
C ARG A 449 -1.29 8.26 -5.70
N TYR A 450 -1.27 6.93 -5.65
CA TYR A 450 -0.53 6.12 -6.61
C TYR A 450 -1.33 4.96 -7.22
N LEU A 451 -2.56 4.70 -6.74
CA LEU A 451 -3.49 3.71 -7.29
C LEU A 451 -4.68 4.34 -8.06
N SER A 452 -4.58 5.59 -8.49
CA SER A 452 -5.66 6.27 -9.23
C SER A 452 -5.94 5.66 -10.62
N ASP A 453 -7.21 5.65 -11.04
CA ASP A 453 -7.66 5.09 -12.32
C ASP A 453 -7.17 5.85 -13.57
N ASP A 454 -6.88 7.15 -13.44
CA ASP A 454 -6.61 8.05 -14.57
C ASP A 454 -5.24 7.88 -15.23
N THR A 455 -4.37 7.04 -14.67
CA THR A 455 -3.07 6.70 -15.25
C THR A 455 -2.80 5.24 -14.97
N SER A 456 -2.51 4.44 -16.01
CA SER A 456 -1.88 3.11 -15.86
C SER A 456 -0.51 3.30 -15.22
N SER A 457 -0.49 3.46 -13.89
CA SER A 457 0.71 3.59 -13.11
C SER A 457 1.23 2.19 -12.81
N VAL A 458 2.55 2.05 -12.81
CA VAL A 458 3.23 0.79 -12.44
C VAL A 458 2.74 0.29 -11.08
N ALA A 459 2.54 1.21 -10.12
CA ALA A 459 1.98 0.90 -8.81
C ALA A 459 0.56 0.29 -8.89
N SER A 460 -0.31 0.81 -9.75
CA SER A 460 -1.65 0.25 -9.96
C SER A 460 -1.58 -1.17 -10.54
N ASP A 461 -0.71 -1.38 -11.53
CA ASP A 461 -0.59 -2.66 -12.21
C ASP A 461 -0.01 -3.75 -11.31
N ILE A 462 1.05 -3.46 -10.56
CA ILE A 462 1.64 -4.41 -9.61
C ILE A 462 0.68 -4.72 -8.45
N VAL A 463 -0.04 -3.72 -7.93
CA VAL A 463 -1.04 -3.97 -6.86
C VAL A 463 -2.21 -4.78 -7.38
N LYS A 464 -2.69 -4.53 -8.60
CA LYS A 464 -3.71 -5.37 -9.24
C LYS A 464 -3.22 -6.81 -9.40
N ARG A 465 -1.93 -7.01 -9.65
CA ARG A 465 -1.32 -8.34 -9.74
C ARG A 465 -1.26 -9.02 -8.37
N ILE A 466 -0.74 -8.34 -7.34
CA ILE A 466 -0.73 -8.80 -5.95
C ILE A 466 -2.14 -9.10 -5.42
N ALA A 467 -3.15 -8.36 -5.87
CA ALA A 467 -4.53 -8.58 -5.45
C ALA A 467 -5.18 -9.82 -6.10
N LYS A 468 -4.66 -10.27 -7.26
CA LYS A 468 -5.21 -11.37 -8.06
C LYS A 468 -4.47 -12.70 -7.86
N GLU A 469 -3.16 -12.64 -7.64
CA GLU A 469 -2.27 -13.77 -7.38
C GLU A 469 -2.13 -14.02 -5.87
#